data_AF-A0A832I938-F1
#
_entry.id   AF-A0A832I938-F1
#
_cell.length_a   1.000
_cell.length_b   1.000
_cell.length_c   1.000
_cell.angle_alpha   90.00
_cell.angle_beta   90.00
_cell.angle_gamma   90.00
#
_symmetry.space_group_name_H-M   'P 1'
#
loop_
_entity.id
_entity.type
_entity.pdbx_description
1 polymer ?
#
loop_
_entity_poly.entity_id
_entity_poly.type
_entity_poly.pdbx_seq_one_letter_code
_entity_poly.pdbx_strand_id
1 'polypeptide(L)'
;MAFVAVVAVLLFAGCGGIFPTGPKPEDLAKGLADKIMKLVEPGGVPTYEELRELIYVPDEDVSNPDVEDLVFEATAFVVFTLCTPSTPTSISVAGVSKIETKVIPWIIDGKPTFVENVYSVTYVCTRSASSTVVNLPMIIVQDKGYYFAAWIQETGGATELKYYPTFVPFL
;
A
#
# COMPACT_ATOMS: atom_id res chain seq x y z
N MET A 1 -32.41 46.07 -41.62
CA MET A 1 -32.81 44.72 -41.19
C MET A 1 -31.80 44.26 -40.17
N ALA A 2 -32.27 43.90 -38.98
CA ALA A 2 -31.44 43.67 -37.80
C ALA A 2 -30.72 42.31 -37.86
N PHE A 3 -29.44 42.34 -37.47
CA PHE A 3 -28.60 41.19 -37.19
C PHE A 3 -29.16 40.37 -36.03
N VAL A 4 -29.22 39.04 -36.17
CA VAL A 4 -29.27 38.12 -35.03
C VAL A 4 -28.17 37.10 -35.24
N ALA A 5 -27.01 37.40 -34.65
CA ALA A 5 -25.98 36.40 -34.39
C ALA A 5 -26.50 35.50 -33.26
N VAL A 6 -26.74 34.23 -33.56
CA VAL A 6 -27.09 33.24 -32.53
C VAL A 6 -25.80 32.91 -31.78
N VAL A 7 -25.63 33.58 -30.64
CA VAL A 7 -24.64 33.24 -29.62
C VAL A 7 -25.05 31.89 -29.03
N ALA A 8 -24.33 30.82 -29.40
CA ALA A 8 -24.41 29.56 -28.70
C ALA A 8 -23.80 29.74 -27.31
N VAL A 9 -24.66 29.90 -26.31
CA VAL A 9 -24.28 29.95 -24.90
C VAL A 9 -23.76 28.57 -24.50
N LEU A 10 -22.43 28.46 -24.38
CA LEU A 10 -21.75 27.38 -23.68
C LEU A 10 -22.15 27.42 -22.21
N LEU A 11 -23.09 26.57 -21.82
CA LEU A 11 -23.42 26.31 -20.42
C LEU A 11 -22.28 25.49 -19.80
N PHE A 12 -21.28 26.19 -19.26
CA PHE A 12 -20.39 25.64 -18.24
C PHE A 12 -21.18 25.49 -16.92
N ALA A 13 -21.83 24.35 -16.75
CA ALA A 13 -22.39 23.92 -15.48
C ALA A 13 -22.00 22.46 -15.26
N GLY A 14 -20.87 22.29 -14.59
CA GLY A 14 -20.33 21.00 -14.19
C GLY A 14 -18.87 21.17 -13.87
N CYS A 15 -18.53 21.22 -12.57
CA CYS A 15 -17.17 21.08 -12.08
C CYS A 15 -16.66 19.66 -12.39
N GLY A 16 -16.49 19.34 -13.66
CA GLY A 16 -15.76 18.17 -14.12
C GLY A 16 -14.29 18.53 -14.18
N GLY A 17 -13.68 18.76 -13.00
CA GLY A 17 -12.23 18.75 -12.90
C GLY A 17 -11.76 17.40 -13.45
N ILE A 18 -10.90 17.42 -14.45
CA ILE A 18 -10.13 16.25 -14.86
C ILE A 18 -9.23 15.97 -13.66
N PHE A 19 -9.72 15.18 -12.71
CA PHE A 19 -8.89 14.64 -11.65
C PHE A 19 -7.91 13.69 -12.33
N PRO A 20 -6.61 13.76 -12.01
CA PRO A 20 -5.69 12.70 -12.43
C PRO A 20 -6.18 11.43 -11.74
N THR A 21 -6.90 10.57 -12.47
CA THR A 21 -7.52 9.37 -11.90
C THR A 21 -6.47 8.29 -11.82
N GLY A 22 -5.57 8.41 -10.83
CA GLY A 22 -4.82 7.27 -10.33
C GLY A 22 -5.78 6.13 -9.94
N PRO A 23 -5.30 4.89 -9.83
CA PRO A 23 -6.13 3.75 -9.49
C PRO A 23 -6.81 3.98 -8.12
N LYS A 24 -8.04 3.45 -7.97
CA LYS A 24 -8.75 3.58 -6.71
C LYS A 24 -8.00 2.84 -5.61
N PRO A 25 -7.91 3.38 -4.38
CA PRO A 25 -7.25 2.71 -3.26
C PRO A 25 -7.78 1.29 -3.01
N GLU A 26 -9.07 1.04 -3.23
CA GLU A 26 -9.68 -0.28 -3.11
C GLU A 26 -9.14 -1.29 -4.14
N ASP A 27 -8.88 -0.83 -5.37
CA ASP A 27 -8.32 -1.68 -6.43
C ASP A 27 -6.85 -2.02 -6.12
N LEU A 28 -6.09 -1.05 -5.59
CA LEU A 28 -4.72 -1.27 -5.13
C LEU A 28 -4.66 -2.25 -3.95
N ALA A 29 -5.52 -2.07 -2.95
CA ALA A 29 -5.63 -2.97 -1.81
C ALA A 29 -6.00 -4.40 -2.23
N LYS A 30 -6.92 -4.54 -3.19
CA LYS A 30 -7.25 -5.84 -3.77
C LYS A 30 -6.04 -6.44 -4.48
N GLY A 31 -5.31 -5.66 -5.27
CA GLY A 31 -4.09 -6.12 -5.93
C GLY A 31 -3.03 -6.63 -4.94
N LEU A 32 -2.88 -6.00 -3.78
CA LEU A 32 -2.00 -6.48 -2.71
C LEU A 32 -2.50 -7.81 -2.12
N ALA A 33 -3.79 -7.94 -1.84
CA ALA A 33 -4.37 -9.20 -1.36
C ALA A 33 -4.20 -10.35 -2.37
N ASP A 34 -4.39 -10.08 -3.66
CA ASP A 34 -4.21 -11.06 -4.73
C ASP A 34 -2.75 -11.53 -4.83
N LYS A 35 -1.78 -10.62 -4.67
CA LYS A 35 -0.35 -10.98 -4.60
C LYS A 35 -0.03 -11.84 -3.40
N ILE A 36 -0.59 -11.54 -2.22
CA ILE A 36 -0.42 -12.39 -1.03
C ILE A 36 -1.02 -13.78 -1.28
N MET A 37 -2.21 -13.88 -1.88
CA MET A 37 -2.81 -15.18 -2.19
C MET A 37 -1.91 -16.02 -3.10
N LYS A 38 -1.32 -15.42 -4.14
CA LYS A 38 -0.33 -16.10 -4.99
C LYS A 38 0.93 -16.52 -4.23
N LEU A 39 1.41 -15.66 -3.33
CA LEU A 39 2.61 -15.89 -2.53
C LEU A 39 2.48 -17.11 -1.60
N VAL A 40 1.27 -17.35 -1.07
CA VAL A 40 1.00 -18.44 -0.13
C VAL A 40 0.51 -19.72 -0.80
N GLU A 41 0.38 -19.72 -2.12
CA GLU A 41 0.17 -20.95 -2.88
C GLU A 41 1.39 -21.88 -2.72
N PRO A 42 1.18 -23.19 -2.57
CA PRO A 42 2.28 -24.13 -2.39
C PRO A 42 3.13 -24.23 -3.67
N GLY A 43 4.45 -24.04 -3.56
CA GLY A 43 5.33 -24.37 -4.69
C GLY A 43 6.68 -23.66 -4.80
N GLY A 44 7.00 -22.65 -3.97
CA GLY A 44 8.29 -21.97 -4.06
C GLY A 44 8.57 -21.03 -2.89
N VAL A 45 9.83 -20.61 -2.78
CA VAL A 45 10.25 -19.47 -1.94
C VAL A 45 10.18 -18.23 -2.83
N PRO A 46 9.53 -17.13 -2.41
CA PRO A 46 9.48 -15.92 -3.22
C PRO A 46 10.86 -15.34 -3.49
N THR A 47 11.00 -14.79 -4.68
CA THR A 47 12.14 -13.95 -5.05
C THR A 47 12.02 -12.57 -4.44
N TYR A 48 13.15 -11.90 -4.23
CA TYR A 48 13.16 -10.51 -3.75
C TYR A 48 12.39 -9.56 -4.67
N GLU A 49 12.41 -9.80 -5.99
CA GLU A 49 11.65 -9.01 -6.97
C GLU A 49 10.14 -9.12 -6.76
N GLU A 50 9.63 -10.32 -6.47
CA GLU A 50 8.21 -10.53 -6.13
C GLU A 50 7.84 -9.84 -4.81
N LEU A 51 8.75 -9.86 -3.82
CA LEU A 51 8.52 -9.20 -2.54
C LEU A 51 8.50 -7.66 -2.66
N ARG A 52 9.29 -7.10 -3.58
CA ARG A 52 9.25 -5.66 -3.88
C ARG A 52 7.97 -5.21 -4.56
N GLU A 53 7.12 -6.14 -5.01
CA GLU A 53 5.75 -5.79 -5.43
C GLU A 53 4.79 -5.56 -4.25
N LEU A 54 5.21 -5.92 -3.03
CA LEU A 54 4.47 -5.78 -1.77
C LEU A 54 5.09 -4.71 -0.88
N ILE A 55 6.42 -4.57 -0.91
CA ILE A 55 7.20 -3.60 -0.15
C ILE A 55 7.94 -2.66 -1.11
N TYR A 56 7.68 -1.36 -1.03
CA TYR A 56 8.38 -0.38 -1.87
C TYR A 56 9.84 -0.24 -1.46
N VAL A 57 10.73 -0.22 -2.45
CA VAL A 57 12.16 0.07 -2.29
C VAL A 57 12.55 1.07 -3.38
N PRO A 58 13.14 2.24 -3.05
CA PRO A 58 13.73 3.14 -4.05
C PRO A 58 14.78 2.43 -4.89
N ASP A 59 14.87 2.75 -6.19
CA ASP A 59 15.74 2.03 -7.13
C ASP A 59 17.22 2.06 -6.71
N GLU A 60 17.66 3.16 -6.12
CA GLU A 60 19.01 3.36 -5.58
C GLU A 60 19.38 2.38 -4.45
N ASP A 61 18.39 1.86 -3.74
CA ASP A 61 18.57 1.03 -2.54
C ASP A 61 18.32 -0.46 -2.80
N VAL A 62 17.86 -0.83 -4.00
CA VAL A 62 17.48 -2.21 -4.34
C VAL A 62 18.62 -3.19 -4.11
N SER A 63 19.86 -2.81 -4.42
CA SER A 63 21.03 -3.69 -4.25
C SER A 63 21.59 -3.73 -2.83
N ASN A 64 20.98 -3.02 -1.87
CA ASN A 64 21.46 -3.01 -0.50
C ASN A 64 20.96 -4.27 0.25
N PRO A 65 21.85 -5.10 0.82
CA PRO A 65 21.47 -6.34 1.49
C PRO A 65 20.63 -6.13 2.76
N ASP A 66 20.86 -5.05 3.51
CA ASP A 66 20.08 -4.74 4.71
C ASP A 66 18.63 -4.36 4.35
N VAL A 67 18.45 -3.73 3.18
CA VAL A 67 17.11 -3.43 2.62
C VAL A 67 16.43 -4.69 2.13
N GLU A 68 17.16 -5.59 1.46
CA GLU A 68 16.66 -6.90 1.05
C GLU A 68 16.15 -7.71 2.26
N ASP A 69 16.96 -7.84 3.32
CA ASP A 69 16.60 -8.54 4.55
C ASP A 69 15.32 -7.96 5.18
N LEU A 70 15.21 -6.63 5.26
CA LEU A 70 14.03 -5.95 5.79
C LEU A 70 12.77 -6.20 4.93
N VAL A 71 12.90 -6.28 3.60
CA VAL A 71 11.78 -6.62 2.71
C VAL A 71 11.28 -8.04 2.97
N PHE A 72 12.19 -8.99 3.21
CA PHE A 72 11.82 -10.35 3.61
C PHE A 72 11.08 -10.36 4.95
N GLU A 73 11.60 -9.69 5.97
CA GLU A 73 10.98 -9.61 7.30
C GLU A 73 9.60 -8.93 7.27
N ALA A 74 9.48 -7.80 6.57
CA ALA A 74 8.23 -7.08 6.43
C ALA A 74 7.15 -7.92 5.71
N THR A 75 7.56 -8.63 4.65
CA THR A 75 6.65 -9.55 3.95
C THR A 75 6.24 -10.71 4.87
N ALA A 76 7.18 -11.30 5.61
CA ALA A 76 6.87 -12.37 6.55
C ALA A 76 5.86 -11.91 7.61
N PHE A 77 5.98 -10.68 8.11
CA PHE A 77 5.00 -10.08 9.01
C PHE A 77 3.60 -9.95 8.38
N VAL A 78 3.51 -9.49 7.12
CA VAL A 78 2.23 -9.39 6.38
C VAL A 78 1.60 -10.77 6.23
N VAL A 79 2.38 -11.74 5.73
CA VAL A 79 1.92 -13.11 5.52
C VAL A 79 1.46 -13.73 6.83
N PHE A 80 2.24 -13.60 7.90
CA PHE A 80 1.86 -14.10 9.23
C PHE A 80 0.55 -13.46 9.71
N THR A 81 0.39 -12.14 9.57
CA THR A 81 -0.81 -11.42 9.99
C THR A 81 -2.05 -11.88 9.22
N LEU A 82 -1.96 -12.02 7.89
CA LEU A 82 -3.09 -12.41 7.05
C LEU A 82 -3.41 -13.91 7.17
N CYS A 83 -2.39 -14.75 7.39
CA CYS A 83 -2.50 -16.21 7.36
C CYS A 83 -2.62 -16.86 8.74
N THR A 84 -2.60 -16.11 9.84
CA THR A 84 -2.88 -16.69 11.16
C THR A 84 -4.40 -16.77 11.38
N PRO A 85 -4.96 -17.91 11.86
CA PRO A 85 -4.27 -19.12 12.35
C PRO A 85 -3.94 -20.19 11.29
N SER A 86 -4.45 -20.04 10.07
CA SER A 86 -4.13 -20.93 8.94
C SER A 86 -4.27 -20.17 7.62
N THR A 87 -3.67 -20.68 6.54
CA THR A 87 -3.76 -20.07 5.21
C THR A 87 -5.23 -19.84 4.82
N PRO A 88 -5.62 -18.61 4.42
CA PRO A 88 -6.96 -18.32 3.97
C PRO A 88 -7.22 -18.94 2.59
N THR A 89 -8.48 -19.24 2.31
CA THR A 89 -8.95 -19.62 0.98
C THR A 89 -9.24 -18.39 0.12
N SER A 90 -9.48 -17.24 0.75
CA SER A 90 -9.60 -15.95 0.09
C SER A 90 -9.31 -14.80 1.06
N ILE A 91 -8.81 -13.70 0.51
CA ILE A 91 -8.64 -12.43 1.21
C ILE A 91 -9.45 -11.39 0.46
N SER A 92 -10.35 -10.69 1.15
CA SER A 92 -11.21 -9.66 0.56
C SER A 92 -11.05 -8.32 1.27
N VAL A 93 -11.19 -7.23 0.53
CA VAL A 93 -11.14 -5.87 1.08
C VAL A 93 -12.52 -5.50 1.59
N ALA A 94 -12.65 -5.31 2.91
CA ALA A 94 -13.89 -4.89 3.56
C ALA A 94 -13.97 -3.37 3.75
N GLY A 95 -12.83 -2.67 3.74
CA GLY A 95 -12.81 -1.22 3.82
C GLY A 95 -11.42 -0.66 3.58
N VAL A 96 -11.37 0.52 2.98
CA VAL A 96 -10.15 1.32 2.81
C VAL A 96 -10.46 2.71 3.33
N SER A 97 -9.60 3.24 4.20
CA SER A 97 -9.78 4.55 4.78
C SER A 97 -8.46 5.28 4.79
N LYS A 98 -8.45 6.50 4.23
CA LYS A 98 -7.25 7.34 4.24
C LYS A 98 -6.88 7.66 5.68
N ILE A 99 -5.60 7.52 6.02
CA ILE A 99 -5.10 7.86 7.35
C ILE A 99 -4.68 9.33 7.33
N GLU A 100 -5.49 10.17 7.98
CA GLU A 100 -5.20 11.60 8.18
C GLU A 100 -4.72 11.91 9.60
N THR A 101 -4.85 10.95 10.52
CA THR A 101 -4.53 11.06 11.95
C THR A 101 -3.78 9.83 12.45
N LYS A 102 -3.37 9.80 13.72
CA LYS A 102 -2.76 8.61 14.33
C LYS A 102 -3.73 7.41 14.29
N VAL A 103 -3.23 6.25 13.84
CA VAL A 103 -3.97 4.98 13.80
C VAL A 103 -3.10 3.92 14.46
N ILE A 104 -3.44 3.53 15.69
CA ILE A 104 -2.71 2.47 16.41
C ILE A 104 -3.01 1.12 15.74
N PRO A 105 -2.01 0.24 15.54
CA PRO A 105 -0.63 0.31 16.02
C PRO A 105 0.40 0.88 15.02
N TRP A 106 -0.02 1.68 14.05
CA TRP A 106 0.83 2.23 13.01
C TRP A 106 1.32 3.65 13.34
N ILE A 107 2.63 3.84 13.34
CA ILE A 107 3.26 5.15 13.37
C ILE A 107 3.42 5.61 11.92
N ILE A 108 2.61 6.61 11.55
CA ILE A 108 2.64 7.23 10.22
C ILE A 108 3.30 8.61 10.21
N ASP A 109 3.72 9.10 11.39
CA ASP A 109 4.49 10.33 11.52
C ASP A 109 5.82 10.21 10.75
N GLY A 110 6.31 11.31 10.17
CA GLY A 110 7.54 11.28 9.37
C GLY A 110 7.40 10.63 7.99
N LYS A 111 6.20 10.66 7.40
CA LYS A 111 5.92 10.17 6.03
C LYS A 111 7.01 10.63 5.03
N PRO A 112 7.71 9.70 4.36
CA PRO A 112 8.68 10.06 3.33
C PRO A 112 8.04 10.83 2.17
N THR A 113 8.81 11.69 1.52
CA THR A 113 8.31 12.56 0.44
C THR A 113 7.85 11.78 -0.79
N PHE A 114 8.41 10.60 -1.04
CA PHE A 114 7.99 9.72 -2.14
C PHE A 114 6.67 9.00 -1.86
N VAL A 115 6.21 8.94 -0.60
CA VAL A 115 4.90 8.37 -0.27
C VAL A 115 3.84 9.44 -0.48
N GLU A 116 2.89 9.18 -1.37
CA GLU A 116 1.80 10.11 -1.68
C GLU A 116 0.76 10.10 -0.57
N ASN A 117 0.21 8.92 -0.28
CA ASN A 117 -0.89 8.72 0.65
C ASN A 117 -0.70 7.44 1.47
N VAL A 118 -1.32 7.39 2.65
CA VAL A 118 -1.35 6.22 3.52
C VAL A 118 -2.80 5.89 3.84
N TYR A 119 -3.13 4.61 3.81
CA TYR A 119 -4.46 4.08 4.05
C TYR A 119 -4.41 2.98 5.11
N SER A 120 -5.49 2.86 5.86
CA SER A 120 -5.81 1.72 6.71
C SER A 120 -6.72 0.82 5.90
N VAL A 121 -6.28 -0.42 5.66
CA VAL A 121 -7.03 -1.40 4.88
C VAL A 121 -7.50 -2.52 5.79
N THR A 122 -8.81 -2.72 5.82
CA THR A 122 -9.44 -3.82 6.54
C THR A 122 -9.64 -4.98 5.58
N TYR A 123 -8.92 -6.07 5.83
CA TYR A 123 -9.06 -7.33 5.11
C TYR A 123 -9.92 -8.31 5.90
N VAL A 124 -10.73 -9.09 5.19
CA VAL A 124 -11.41 -10.27 5.71
C VAL A 124 -10.75 -11.49 5.08
N CYS A 125 -10.07 -12.28 5.91
CA CYS A 125 -9.40 -13.52 5.54
C CYS A 125 -10.36 -14.69 5.82
N THR A 126 -10.94 -15.26 4.77
CA THR A 126 -11.88 -16.38 4.86
C THR A 126 -11.16 -17.72 4.80
N ARG A 127 -11.63 -18.68 5.60
CA ARG A 127 -11.16 -20.05 5.68
C ARG A 127 -12.35 -20.99 5.63
N SER A 128 -12.11 -22.28 5.43
CA SER A 128 -13.18 -23.29 5.35
C SER A 128 -14.10 -23.31 6.57
N ALA A 129 -13.62 -22.94 7.76
CA ALA A 129 -14.39 -23.01 9.01
C ALA A 129 -14.46 -21.69 9.81
N SER A 130 -13.79 -20.62 9.37
CA SER A 130 -13.72 -19.36 10.13
C SER A 130 -13.36 -18.18 9.23
N SER A 131 -13.42 -16.97 9.78
CA SER A 131 -12.87 -15.76 9.15
C SER A 131 -12.17 -14.91 10.20
N THR A 132 -11.11 -14.23 9.80
CA THR A 132 -10.44 -13.22 10.62
C THR A 132 -10.53 -11.87 9.94
N VAL A 133 -10.64 -10.80 10.74
CA VAL A 133 -10.56 -9.43 10.27
C VAL A 133 -9.23 -8.87 10.73
N VAL A 134 -8.48 -8.31 9.78
CA VAL A 134 -7.14 -7.80 10.03
C VAL A 134 -7.01 -6.43 9.38
N ASN A 135 -6.27 -5.54 10.03
CA ASN A 135 -6.02 -4.21 9.53
C ASN A 135 -4.53 -4.04 9.28
N LEU A 136 -4.18 -3.66 8.05
CA LEU A 136 -2.81 -3.40 7.62
C LEU A 136 -2.73 -2.04 6.93
N PRO A 137 -1.59 -1.36 6.98
CA PRO A 137 -1.42 -0.13 6.24
C PRO A 137 -1.27 -0.45 4.75
N MET A 138 -1.57 0.54 3.93
CA MET A 138 -1.19 0.58 2.53
C MET A 138 -0.67 1.98 2.22
N ILE A 139 0.53 2.06 1.66
CA ILE A 139 1.10 3.28 1.10
C ILE A 139 0.88 3.32 -0.41
N ILE A 140 0.75 4.53 -0.95
CA ILE A 140 0.78 4.75 -2.41
C ILE A 140 2.08 5.47 -2.76
N VAL A 141 2.80 4.92 -3.73
CA VAL A 141 4.02 5.49 -4.33
C VAL A 141 3.90 5.37 -5.85
N GLN A 142 3.93 6.50 -6.55
CA GLN A 142 3.81 6.57 -8.02
C GLN A 142 2.60 5.77 -8.53
N ASP A 143 1.42 6.07 -7.98
CA ASP A 143 0.14 5.40 -8.30
C ASP A 143 0.09 3.88 -8.02
N LYS A 144 1.09 3.29 -7.35
CA LYS A 144 1.13 1.87 -6.97
C LYS A 144 0.95 1.69 -5.46
N GLY A 145 0.22 0.63 -5.09
CA GLY A 145 0.01 0.26 -3.70
C GLY A 145 1.09 -0.69 -3.19
N TYR A 146 1.56 -0.43 -1.96
CA TYR A 146 2.48 -1.27 -1.20
C TYR A 146 2.03 -1.34 0.26
N TYR A 147 2.39 -2.39 1.00
CA TYR A 147 2.13 -2.43 2.45
C TYR A 147 3.06 -1.48 3.21
N PHE A 148 4.35 -1.50 2.85
CA PHE A 148 5.41 -0.76 3.52
C PHE A 148 6.45 -0.25 2.52
N ALA A 149 7.38 0.58 2.99
CA ALA A 149 8.58 0.99 2.31
C ALA A 149 9.81 0.67 3.15
N ALA A 150 10.90 0.24 2.49
CA ALA A 150 12.21 0.01 3.07
C ALA A 150 13.25 0.77 2.23
N TRP A 151 14.13 1.55 2.86
CA TRP A 151 15.12 2.37 2.16
C TRP A 151 16.27 2.77 3.08
N ILE A 152 17.34 3.31 2.50
CA ILE A 152 18.48 3.86 3.22
C ILE A 152 18.35 5.38 3.28
N GLN A 153 18.56 5.94 4.47
CA GLN A 153 18.60 7.39 4.67
C GLN A 153 19.91 7.82 5.31
N GLU A 154 20.62 8.73 4.67
CA GLU A 154 21.73 9.43 5.29
C GLU A 154 21.21 10.48 6.29
N THR A 155 21.59 10.35 7.55
CA THR A 155 21.24 11.28 8.61
C THR A 155 22.47 11.59 9.44
N GLY A 156 22.89 12.86 9.49
CA GLY A 156 23.97 13.31 10.38
C GLY A 156 25.34 12.64 10.16
N GLY A 157 25.62 12.17 8.94
CA GLY A 157 26.86 11.45 8.60
C GLY A 157 26.82 9.94 8.89
N ALA A 158 25.66 9.40 9.26
CA ALA A 158 25.42 7.97 9.37
C ALA A 158 24.38 7.50 8.33
N THR A 159 24.48 6.24 7.96
CA THR A 159 23.54 5.55 7.07
C THR A 159 22.55 4.76 7.93
N GLU A 160 21.27 5.05 7.80
CA GLU A 160 20.21 4.41 8.59
C GLU A 160 19.27 3.62 7.67
N LEU A 161 19.00 2.37 8.04
CA LEU A 161 17.91 1.58 7.44
C LEU A 161 16.56 2.09 7.97
N LYS A 162 15.67 2.44 7.06
CA LYS A 162 14.35 3.01 7.36
C LYS A 162 13.23 2.06 6.93
N TYR A 163 12.14 2.13 7.69
CA TYR A 163 10.93 1.34 7.48
C TYR A 163 9.67 2.18 7.75
N TYR A 164 8.69 2.14 6.83
CA TYR A 164 7.48 2.95 6.94
C TYR A 164 6.24 2.28 6.33
N PRO A 165 5.05 2.36 6.94
CA PRO A 165 4.78 2.82 8.31
C PRO A 165 5.39 1.88 9.36
N THR A 166 5.73 2.40 10.54
CA THR A 166 6.35 1.61 11.61
C THR A 166 5.30 1.02 12.55
N PHE A 167 5.54 -0.16 13.12
CA PHE A 167 4.62 -0.86 14.03
C PHE A 167 5.01 -0.61 15.50
N VAL A 168 4.05 -0.16 16.33
CA VAL A 168 4.27 0.31 17.72
C VAL A 168 4.87 -0.70 18.72
N PRO A 169 4.46 -1.98 18.82
CA PRO A 169 4.88 -2.85 19.93
C PRO A 169 6.35 -3.32 19.89
N PHE A 170 7.18 -2.75 19.01
CA PHE A 170 8.63 -2.97 18.98
C PHE A 170 9.45 -1.71 19.33
N LEU A 171 8.82 -0.71 19.96
CA LEU A 171 9.53 0.41 20.62
C LEU A 171 9.76 0.15 22.11
#